data_AF-A0A838KNR6-F1
#
_entry.id   AF-A0A838KNR6-F1
#
_cell.length_a   1.000
_cell.length_b   1.000
_cell.length_c   1.000
_cell.angle_alpha   90.00
_cell.angle_beta   90.00
_cell.angle_gamma   90.00
#
_symmetry.space_group_name_H-M   'P 1'
#
loop_
_entity.id
_entity.type
_entity.pdbx_description
1 polymer ?
#
loop_
_entity_poly.entity_id
_entity_poly.type
_entity_poly.pdbx_seq_one_letter_code
_entity_poly.pdbx_strand_id
1 'polypeptide(L)' 'MALRMSSLFLRTLREDPVDAEVPSHRLLVRAGYIRRAAPGIYSWLPLGYRVLRKVEAIVRQEMDAIG' A
#
# COMPACT_ATOMS: atom_id res chain seq x y z
N MET A 1 14.38 -4.19 15.27
CA MET A 1 14.17 -2.75 15.54
C MET A 1 12.71 -2.40 15.23
N ALA A 2 12.00 -1.77 16.16
CA ALA A 2 10.60 -1.38 15.94
C ALA A 2 10.51 -0.21 14.93
N LEU A 3 9.47 -0.20 14.10
CA LEU A 3 9.21 0.86 13.15
C LEU A 3 8.70 2.11 13.90
N ARG A 4 9.40 3.24 13.78
CA ARG A 4 8.97 4.51 14.39
C ARG A 4 8.28 5.38 13.34
N MET A 5 7.18 6.04 13.71
CA MET A 5 6.52 6.96 12.77
C MET A 5 7.44 8.09 12.32
N SER A 6 8.30 8.60 13.20
CA SER A 6 9.25 9.66 12.89
C SER A 6 10.28 9.31 11.81
N SER A 7 10.53 8.02 11.55
CA SER A 7 11.47 7.56 10.52
C SER A 7 10.77 7.06 9.25
N LEU A 8 9.44 7.09 9.19
CA LEU A 8 8.70 6.63 8.04
C LEU A 8 8.59 7.70 6.97
N PHE A 9 8.85 7.32 5.72
CA PHE A 9 8.35 8.08 4.58
C PHE A 9 6.84 7.83 4.43
N LEU A 10 6.05 8.65 5.14
CA LEU A 10 4.60 8.57 5.21
C LEU A 10 4.00 9.96 5.03
N ARG A 11 3.05 10.10 4.09
CA ARG A 11 2.28 11.32 3.90
C ARG A 11 0.80 10.98 3.87
N THR A 12 0.11 11.21 4.97
CA THR A 12 -1.34 11.04 5.06
C THR A 12 -2.06 12.25 4.48
N LEU A 13 -3.27 12.05 3.96
CA LEU A 13 -4.13 13.11 3.44
C LEU A 13 -5.33 13.32 4.37
N ARG A 14 -5.62 14.59 4.66
CA ARG A 14 -6.79 15.00 5.45
C ARG A 14 -8.10 14.83 4.69
N GLU A 15 -8.07 15.06 3.38
CA GLU A 15 -9.25 15.05 2.51
C GLU A 15 -9.21 13.87 1.54
N ASP A 16 -10.36 13.55 0.98
CA ASP A 16 -10.47 12.53 -0.05
C ASP A 16 -9.86 13.02 -1.36
N PRO A 17 -8.97 12.24 -2.01
CA PRO A 17 -8.47 12.59 -3.33
C PRO A 17 -9.61 12.55 -4.35
N VAL A 18 -9.68 13.58 -5.18
CA VAL A 18 -10.73 13.77 -6.21
C VAL A 18 -10.82 12.62 -7.21
N ASP A 19 -9.70 11.94 -7.49
CA ASP A 19 -9.62 10.84 -8.47
C ASP A 19 -9.98 9.45 -7.88
N ALA A 20 -10.39 9.37 -6.60
CA ALA A 20 -10.66 8.08 -5.94
C ALA A 20 -12.16 7.82 -5.73
N GLU A 21 -12.75 7.11 -6.68
CA GLU A 21 -14.17 6.75 -6.67
C GLU A 21 -14.49 5.65 -5.65
N VAL A 22 -13.68 4.59 -5.59
CA VAL A 22 -13.93 3.44 -4.70
C VAL A 22 -13.33 3.64 -3.30
N PRO A 23 -14.01 3.19 -2.21
CA PRO A 23 -13.53 3.38 -0.83
C PRO A 23 -12.11 2.83 -0.58
N SER A 24 -11.79 1.67 -1.14
CA SER A 24 -10.46 1.05 -0.98
C SER A 24 -9.34 1.92 -1.56
N HIS A 25 -9.51 2.42 -2.78
CA HIS A 25 -8.56 3.32 -3.44
C HIS A 25 -8.38 4.61 -2.63
N ARG A 26 -9.47 5.22 -2.18
CA ARG A 26 -9.46 6.42 -1.35
C ARG A 26 -8.66 6.21 -0.07
N LEU A 27 -8.91 5.11 0.65
CA LEU A 27 -8.19 4.78 1.88
C LEU A 27 -6.70 4.53 1.64
N LEU A 28 -6.33 3.79 0.60
CA LEU A 28 -4.94 3.49 0.26
C LEU A 28 -4.14 4.77 -0.07
N VAL A 29 -4.76 5.71 -0.78
CA VAL A 29 -4.11 7.00 -1.08
C VAL A 29 -4.04 7.86 0.19
N ARG A 30 -5.14 7.98 0.94
CA ARG A 30 -5.18 8.81 2.16
C ARG A 30 -4.24 8.35 3.26
N ALA A 31 -4.10 7.04 3.43
CA ALA A 31 -3.19 6.46 4.41
C ALA A 31 -1.73 6.50 3.96
N GLY A 32 -1.42 6.95 2.73
CA GLY A 32 -0.07 6.99 2.19
C GLY A 32 0.50 5.60 1.88
N TYR A 33 -0.34 4.67 1.39
CA TYR A 33 0.07 3.32 1.00
C TYR A 33 0.48 3.25 -0.48
N ILE A 34 -0.16 4.06 -1.32
CA ILE A 34 0.12 4.13 -2.76
C ILE A 34 0.15 5.58 -3.24
N ARG A 35 0.82 5.81 -4.38
CA ARG A 35 0.78 7.08 -5.10
C ARG A 35 0.60 6.82 -6.60
N ARG A 36 -0.29 7.56 -7.25
CA ARG A 36 -0.48 7.47 -8.71
C ARG A 36 0.76 8.02 -9.43
N ALA A 37 1.33 7.24 -10.34
CA ALA A 37 2.43 7.64 -11.21
C ALA A 37 1.94 7.94 -12.63
N ALA A 38 0.95 7.20 -13.12
CA ALA A 38 0.26 7.38 -14.40
C ALA A 38 -1.15 6.74 -14.33
N PRO A 39 -2.02 6.92 -15.33
CA PRO A 39 -3.31 6.21 -15.38
C PRO A 39 -3.12 4.68 -15.25
N GLY A 40 -3.75 4.08 -14.23
CA GLY A 40 -3.61 2.65 -13.93
C GLY A 40 -2.27 2.22 -13.31
N ILE A 41 -1.32 3.14 -13.12
CA ILE A 41 0.03 2.83 -12.61
C ILE A 41 0.25 3.52 -11.28
N TYR A 42 0.61 2.72 -10.26
CA TYR A 42 0.80 3.16 -8.89
C TYR A 42 2.17 2.76 -8.35
N SER A 43 2.78 3.66 -7.59
CA SER A 43 3.96 3.38 -6.79
C SER A 43 3.54 2.91 -5.40
N TRP A 44 4.16 1.83 -4.91
CA TRP A 44 3.99 1.36 -3.54
C TRP A 44 4.85 2.18 -2.58
N LEU A 45 4.20 2.76 -1.56
CA LEU A 45 4.88 3.46 -0.47
C LEU A 45 5.26 2.46 0.64
N PRO A 46 6.15 2.82 1.59
CA PRO A 46 6.73 1.83 2.52
C PRO A 46 5.71 0.98 3.29
N LEU A 47 4.60 1.56 3.74
CA LEU A 47 3.55 0.80 4.43
C LEU A 47 2.77 -0.12 3.47
N GLY A 48 2.42 0.37 2.28
CA GLY A 48 1.75 -0.42 1.24
C GLY A 48 2.62 -1.58 0.78
N TYR A 49 3.92 -1.34 0.56
CA TYR A 49 4.87 -2.37 0.17
C TYR A 49 5.01 -3.48 1.23
N ARG A 50 5.00 -3.12 2.52
CA ARG A 50 5.00 -4.11 3.60
C ARG A 50 3.76 -5.00 3.59
N VAL A 51 2.59 -4.46 3.29
CA VAL A 51 1.36 -5.27 3.17
C VAL A 51 1.43 -6.15 1.93
N LEU A 52 1.83 -5.60 0.79
CA LEU A 52 2.02 -6.36 -0.45
C LEU A 52 2.93 -7.57 -0.23
N ARG A 53 4.08 -7.38 0.44
CA ARG A 53 5.02 -8.46 0.74
C ARG A 53 4.43 -9.54 1.67
N LYS A 54 3.52 -9.18 2.58
CA LYS A 54 2.82 -10.17 3.42
C LYS A 54 1.86 -11.01 2.58
N VAL A 55 1.10 -10.37 1.69
CA VAL A 55 0.19 -11.06 0.78
C VAL A 55 0.98 -11.97 -0.15
N GLU A 56 2.07 -11.47 -0.75
CA GLU A 56 2.96 -12.26 -1.60
C GLU A 56 3.53 -13.48 -0.85
N ALA A 57 3.95 -13.31 0.41
CA ALA A 57 4.48 -14.40 1.21
C ALA A 57 3.43 -15.51 1.44
N ILE A 58 2.19 -15.13 1.77
CA ILE A 58 1.09 -16.09 1.93
C ILE A 58 0.82 -16.81 0.61
N VAL A 59 0.66 -16.07 -0.49
CA VAL A 59 0.44 -16.67 -1.81
C VAL A 59 1.56 -17.65 -2.15
N ARG A 60 2.82 -17.29 -1.92
CA ARG A 60 3.97 -18.18 -2.15
C ARG A 60 3.90 -19.44 -1.28
N GLN A 61 3.60 -19.29 0.01
CA GLN A 61 3.47 -20.43 0.93
C GLN A 61 2.38 -21.41 0.46
N GLU A 62 1.23 -20.91 0.03
CA GLU A 62 0.14 -21.75 -0.46
C GLU A 62 0.48 -22.40 -1.81
N MET A 63 1.21 -21.72 -2.70
CA MET A 63 1.70 -22.31 -3.94
C MET A 63 2.74 -23.41 -3.68
N ASP A 64 3.75 -23.13 -2.84
CA ASP A 64 4.78 -24.11 -2.48
C ASP A 64 4.19 -25.34 -1.79
N ALA A 65 3.05 -25.19 -1.09
CA ALA A 65 2.34 -26.28 -0.41
C ALA A 65 1.63 -27.24 -1.39
N ILE A 66 1.34 -26.81 -2.62
CA ILE A 66 0.65 -27.63 -3.63
C ILE A 66 1.58 -28.16 -4.75
N GLY A 67 2.86 -27.78 -4.75
CA GLY A 67 3.90 -28.28 -5.66
C GLY A 67 4.36 -27.27 -6.70
#